data_AF-A0A4Q3WEH7-F1
#
_entry.id   AF-A0A4Q3WEH7-F1
#
_cell.length_a   1.000
_cell.length_b   1.000
_cell.length_c   1.000
_cell.angle_alpha   90.00
_cell.angle_beta   90.00
_cell.angle_gamma   90.00
#
_symmetry.space_group_name_H-M   'P 1'
#
loop_
_entity.id
_entity.type
_entity.pdbx_description
1 polymer ?
#
loop_
_entity_poly.entity_id
_entity_poly.type
_entity_poly.pdbx_seq_one_letter_code
_entity_poly.pdbx_strand_id
1 'polypeptide(L)'
;MNSRALAGREDITMSTAAHELGHAIFDAPGWITASEYQDDNDVEAKHFRSVIRRYRSAKPLNISEWRANEFMGAFLAPPKLLRWQMTKILRKLKLPKKFGADGGLVLDADRVGFAEVDTVVDELATAFGLSVGFIEYRLVRYGLAPRASR
;
A
#
# COMPACT_ATOMS: atom_id res chain seq x y z
N MET A 1 14.26 -21.37 -11.82
CA MET A 1 13.87 -20.12 -11.16
C MET A 1 15.06 -19.59 -10.36
N ASN A 2 15.48 -18.35 -10.59
CA ASN A 2 16.71 -17.74 -10.05
C ASN A 2 16.64 -17.44 -8.54
N SER A 3 16.61 -18.46 -7.71
CA SER A 3 16.65 -18.34 -6.24
C SER A 3 17.91 -17.65 -5.71
N ARG A 4 19.00 -17.66 -6.49
CA ARG A 4 20.30 -17.07 -6.09
C ARG A 4 20.40 -15.55 -6.32
N ALA A 5 19.49 -14.95 -7.08
CA ALA A 5 19.46 -13.51 -7.35
C ALA A 5 18.64 -12.70 -6.32
N LEU A 6 17.88 -13.39 -5.47
CA LEU A 6 17.00 -12.80 -4.45
C LEU A 6 17.52 -12.99 -3.01
N ALA A 7 18.67 -13.66 -2.83
CA ALA A 7 19.31 -13.77 -1.54
C ALA A 7 19.67 -12.35 -1.02
N GLY A 8 18.97 -11.90 0.02
CA GLY A 8 19.11 -10.55 0.59
C GLY A 8 18.14 -9.48 0.03
N ARG A 9 17.14 -9.85 -0.79
CA ARG A 9 16.05 -8.95 -1.25
C ARG A 9 14.66 -9.53 -0.98
N GLU A 10 14.47 -9.95 0.26
CA GLU A 10 13.23 -10.57 0.73
C GLU A 10 12.04 -9.59 0.62
N ASP A 11 12.29 -8.29 0.78
CA ASP A 11 11.33 -7.19 0.61
C ASP A 11 10.76 -7.11 -0.81
N ILE A 12 11.60 -7.24 -1.84
CA ILE A 12 11.16 -7.27 -3.24
C ILE A 12 10.33 -8.54 -3.49
N THR A 13 10.78 -9.67 -2.96
CA THR A 13 10.05 -10.94 -3.11
C THR A 13 8.67 -10.88 -2.46
N MET A 14 8.55 -10.33 -1.25
CA MET A 14 7.27 -10.17 -0.55
C MET A 14 6.35 -9.17 -1.23
N SER A 15 6.87 -8.04 -1.71
CA SER A 15 6.07 -7.05 -2.44
C SER A 15 5.52 -7.62 -3.75
N THR A 16 6.35 -8.32 -4.53
CA THR A 16 5.88 -9.02 -5.73
C THR A 16 4.84 -10.09 -5.38
N ALA A 17 5.07 -10.94 -4.38
CA ALA A 17 4.11 -11.98 -4.00
C ALA A 17 2.75 -11.41 -3.57
N ALA A 18 2.75 -10.34 -2.76
CA ALA A 18 1.51 -9.71 -2.31
C ALA A 18 0.80 -8.94 -3.44
N HIS A 19 1.55 -8.42 -4.41
CA HIS A 19 1.01 -7.83 -5.64
C HIS A 19 0.30 -8.87 -6.50
N GLU A 20 0.93 -10.02 -6.78
CA GLU A 20 0.32 -11.12 -7.52
C GLU A 20 -0.91 -11.70 -6.79
N LEU A 21 -0.87 -11.77 -5.46
CA LEU A 21 -2.03 -12.14 -4.66
C LEU A 21 -3.19 -11.14 -4.84
N GLY A 22 -2.88 -9.84 -4.94
CA GLY A 22 -3.87 -8.81 -5.24
C GLY A 22 -4.56 -9.06 -6.59
N HIS A 23 -3.79 -9.37 -7.63
CA HIS A 23 -4.35 -9.80 -8.91
C HIS A 23 -5.24 -11.03 -8.77
N ALA A 24 -4.76 -12.07 -8.09
CA ALA A 24 -5.54 -13.28 -7.88
C ALA A 24 -6.88 -13.00 -7.14
N ILE A 25 -6.90 -12.13 -6.14
CA ILE A 25 -8.14 -11.83 -5.38
C ILE A 25 -9.12 -11.00 -6.23
N PHE A 26 -8.65 -9.98 -6.93
CA PHE A 26 -9.55 -9.01 -7.59
C PHE A 26 -9.89 -9.34 -9.03
N ASP A 27 -9.06 -10.13 -9.71
CA ASP A 27 -9.26 -10.50 -11.12
C ASP A 27 -9.86 -11.92 -11.27
N ALA A 28 -9.70 -12.83 -10.30
CA ALA A 28 -10.27 -14.19 -10.36
C ALA A 28 -11.80 -14.27 -10.48
N PRO A 29 -12.62 -13.39 -9.87
CA PRO A 29 -14.07 -13.40 -10.11
C PRO A 29 -14.42 -13.18 -11.59
N GLY A 30 -13.58 -12.46 -12.33
CA GLY A 30 -13.71 -12.31 -13.78
C GLY A 30 -13.35 -13.58 -14.57
N TRP A 31 -12.51 -14.46 -14.02
CA TRP A 31 -12.14 -15.73 -14.63
C TRP A 31 -13.18 -16.82 -14.37
N ILE A 32 -13.73 -16.88 -13.17
CA ILE A 32 -14.81 -17.83 -12.81
C ILE A 32 -16.04 -17.52 -13.66
N THR A 33 -16.47 -16.26 -13.71
CA THR A 33 -17.60 -15.85 -14.57
C THR A 33 -17.31 -16.07 -16.06
N ALA A 34 -16.10 -15.83 -16.55
CA ALA A 34 -15.75 -16.14 -17.95
C ALA A 34 -15.70 -17.66 -18.25
N SER A 35 -15.44 -18.50 -17.25
CA SER A 35 -15.45 -19.97 -17.39
C SER A 35 -16.86 -20.57 -17.24
N GLU A 36 -17.76 -19.88 -16.52
CA GLU A 36 -19.16 -20.29 -16.35
C GLU A 36 -20.06 -19.74 -17.49
N TYR A 37 -19.68 -18.62 -18.13
CA TYR A 37 -20.36 -18.03 -19.29
C TYR A 37 -19.86 -18.62 -20.61
N GLN A 38 -20.03 -19.92 -20.78
CA GLN A 38 -20.15 -20.54 -22.11
C GLN A 38 -21.62 -20.73 -22.52
N ASP A 39 -22.56 -20.17 -21.74
CA ASP A 39 -23.99 -20.14 -22.04
C ASP A 39 -24.59 -18.76 -21.73
N ASP A 40 -25.55 -18.35 -22.55
CA ASP A 40 -26.16 -17.02 -22.67
C ASP A 40 -26.68 -16.45 -21.34
N ASN A 41 -26.37 -15.19 -21.01
CA ASN A 41 -27.20 -14.18 -20.28
C ASN A 41 -26.36 -13.18 -19.45
N ASP A 42 -25.64 -12.30 -20.13
CA ASP A 42 -24.82 -11.21 -19.58
C ASP A 42 -25.62 -10.17 -18.75
N VAL A 43 -25.76 -10.34 -17.43
CA VAL A 43 -26.29 -9.27 -16.55
C VAL A 43 -25.36 -8.97 -15.37
N GLU A 44 -24.77 -9.97 -14.72
CA GLU A 44 -24.05 -9.75 -13.45
C GLU A 44 -22.59 -9.26 -13.63
N ALA A 45 -21.87 -9.80 -14.62
CA ALA A 45 -20.54 -9.32 -15.00
C ALA A 45 -20.53 -7.86 -15.50
N LYS A 46 -21.68 -7.37 -16.00
CA LYS A 46 -21.85 -5.98 -16.44
C LYS A 46 -21.92 -5.02 -15.26
N HIS A 47 -22.44 -5.41 -14.09
CA HIS A 47 -22.59 -4.53 -12.95
C HIS A 47 -21.24 -4.18 -12.30
N PHE A 48 -20.32 -5.15 -12.17
CA PHE A 48 -18.98 -4.87 -11.64
C PHE A 48 -18.11 -4.07 -12.63
N ARG A 49 -18.24 -4.36 -13.94
CA ARG A 49 -17.58 -3.61 -15.02
C ARG A 49 -18.15 -2.19 -15.21
N SER A 50 -19.45 -1.97 -14.98
CA SER A 50 -20.10 -0.67 -15.22
C SER A 50 -19.71 0.38 -14.18
N VAL A 51 -19.51 -0.03 -12.91
CA VAL A 51 -18.95 0.84 -11.85
C VAL A 51 -17.55 1.33 -12.22
N ILE A 52 -16.74 0.48 -12.84
CA ILE A 52 -15.37 0.79 -13.28
C ILE A 52 -15.35 1.71 -14.51
N ARG A 53 -16.29 1.56 -15.44
CA ARG A 53 -16.32 2.32 -16.70
C ARG A 53 -16.70 3.80 -16.54
N ARG A 54 -17.38 4.18 -15.45
CA ARG A 54 -17.87 5.55 -15.22
C ARG A 54 -16.77 6.58 -14.89
N TYR A 55 -15.53 6.14 -14.67
CA TYR A 55 -14.38 6.96 -14.26
C TYR A 55 -13.37 7.27 -15.38
N ARG A 56 -13.76 7.18 -16.66
CA ARG A 56 -12.81 7.29 -17.79
C ARG A 56 -12.77 8.70 -18.41
N SER A 57 -11.91 9.56 -17.88
CA SER A 57 -11.28 10.65 -18.65
C SER A 57 -9.84 10.90 -18.15
N ALA A 58 -8.91 11.02 -19.12
CA ALA A 58 -7.43 11.17 -19.02
C ALA A 58 -6.60 9.90 -18.70
N LYS A 59 -6.02 9.30 -19.76
CA LYS A 59 -5.25 8.03 -19.83
C LYS A 59 -5.98 6.82 -19.20
N PRO A 60 -6.05 5.64 -19.86
CA PRO A 60 -6.68 4.50 -19.22
C PRO A 60 -5.80 4.05 -18.04
N LEU A 61 -6.16 4.47 -16.83
CA LEU A 61 -5.61 3.94 -15.59
C LEU A 61 -5.80 2.43 -15.64
N ASN A 62 -4.73 1.65 -15.55
CA ASN A 62 -4.88 0.21 -15.36
C ASN A 62 -5.39 -0.02 -13.93
N ILE A 63 -6.71 -0.10 -13.80
CA ILE A 63 -7.39 -0.19 -12.50
C ILE A 63 -7.03 -1.49 -11.78
N SER A 64 -6.78 -2.58 -12.52
CA SER A 64 -6.32 -3.85 -11.94
C SER A 64 -4.95 -3.68 -11.29
N GLU A 65 -3.98 -3.14 -12.04
CA GLU A 65 -2.63 -2.82 -11.52
C GLU A 65 -2.67 -1.87 -10.31
N TRP A 66 -3.48 -0.81 -10.40
CA TRP A 66 -3.62 0.14 -9.28
C TRP A 66 -4.22 -0.54 -8.03
N ARG A 67 -5.21 -1.43 -8.20
CA ARG A 67 -5.82 -2.18 -7.10
C ARG A 67 -4.85 -3.18 -6.49
N ALA A 68 -4.10 -3.91 -7.31
CA ALA A 68 -3.07 -4.83 -6.84
C ALA A 68 -2.01 -4.09 -6.02
N ASN A 69 -1.57 -2.92 -6.49
CA ASN A 69 -0.63 -2.06 -5.75
C ASN A 69 -1.21 -1.49 -4.45
N GLU A 70 -2.48 -1.07 -4.44
CA GLU A 70 -3.13 -0.60 -3.22
C GLU A 70 -3.27 -1.74 -2.20
N PHE A 71 -3.75 -2.91 -2.63
CA PHE A 71 -3.86 -4.11 -1.82
C PHE A 71 -2.52 -4.54 -1.26
N MET A 72 -1.50 -4.70 -2.10
CA MET A 72 -0.16 -5.14 -1.73
C MET A 72 0.33 -4.42 -0.48
N GLY A 73 0.27 -3.09 -0.43
CA GLY A 73 0.78 -2.40 0.75
C GLY A 73 -0.20 -2.11 1.86
N ALA A 74 -1.52 -2.19 1.63
CA ALA A 74 -2.45 -2.32 2.75
C ALA A 74 -2.31 -3.69 3.45
N PHE A 75 -1.90 -4.71 2.72
CA PHE A 75 -1.60 -6.04 3.22
C PHE A 75 -0.25 -6.09 3.95
N LEU A 76 0.81 -5.59 3.33
CA LEU A 76 2.17 -5.62 3.90
C LEU A 76 2.39 -4.57 5.01
N ALA A 77 1.75 -3.40 4.92
CA ALA A 77 1.85 -2.34 5.92
C ALA A 77 0.44 -1.83 6.33
N PRO A 78 -0.34 -2.60 7.09
CA PRO A 78 -1.71 -2.24 7.43
C PRO A 78 -1.80 -0.87 8.13
N PRO A 79 -2.68 0.06 7.68
CA PRO A 79 -2.65 1.46 8.13
C PRO A 79 -2.72 1.64 9.65
N LYS A 80 -3.57 0.84 10.32
CA LYS A 80 -3.74 0.89 11.78
C LYS A 80 -2.48 0.41 12.51
N LEU A 81 -1.85 -0.66 12.03
CA LEU A 81 -0.63 -1.20 12.61
C LEU A 81 0.55 -0.27 12.35
N LEU A 82 0.67 0.29 11.14
CA LEU A 82 1.71 1.26 10.79
C LEU A 82 1.60 2.50 11.67
N ARG A 83 0.39 3.07 11.82
CA ARG A 83 0.13 4.21 12.72
C ARG A 83 0.49 3.89 14.17
N TRP A 84 0.09 2.72 14.66
CA TRP A 84 0.36 2.29 16.03
C TRP A 84 1.87 2.17 16.29
N GLN A 85 2.60 1.50 15.40
CA GLN A 85 4.04 1.30 15.53
C GLN A 85 4.79 2.63 15.40
N MET A 86 4.41 3.49 14.45
CA MET A 86 4.94 4.84 14.33
C MET A 86 4.76 5.62 15.64
N THR A 87 3.55 5.61 16.22
CA THR A 87 3.26 6.31 17.48
C THR A 87 4.15 5.80 18.63
N LYS A 88 4.43 4.49 18.69
CA LYS A 88 5.36 3.92 19.67
C LYS A 88 6.79 4.43 19.48
N ILE A 89 7.27 4.48 18.24
CA ILE A 89 8.60 5.00 17.91
C ILE A 89 8.70 6.49 18.25
N LEU A 90 7.73 7.31 17.85
CA LEU A 90 7.71 8.73 18.18
C LEU A 90 7.75 8.97 19.70
N ARG A 91 7.04 8.16 20.48
CA ARG A 91 7.08 8.24 21.95
C ARG A 91 8.45 7.86 22.51
N LYS A 92 9.06 6.78 22.00
CA LYS A 92 10.40 6.32 22.39
C LYS A 92 11.44 7.41 22.12
N LEU A 93 11.38 8.03 20.95
CA LEU A 93 12.29 9.09 20.51
C LEU A 93 11.91 10.49 21.03
N LYS A 94 10.81 10.62 21.80
CA LYS A 94 10.27 11.89 22.32
C LYS A 94 10.02 12.93 21.22
N LEU A 95 9.65 12.48 20.03
CA LEU A 95 9.40 13.35 18.88
C LEU A 95 8.01 13.98 18.92
N PRO A 96 7.87 15.24 18.44
CA PRO A 96 6.60 15.91 18.22
C PRO A 96 5.63 15.10 17.36
N LYS A 97 4.35 15.18 17.71
CA LYS A 97 3.22 14.56 17.02
C LYS A 97 2.03 15.51 17.04
N LYS A 98 1.20 15.44 16.02
CA LYS A 98 -0.05 16.21 15.91
C LYS A 98 -1.23 15.32 15.56
N PHE A 99 -2.44 15.84 15.70
CA PHE A 99 -3.63 15.16 15.19
C PHE A 99 -3.74 15.40 13.68
N GLY A 100 -3.90 14.31 12.93
CA GLY A 100 -4.19 14.34 11.49
C GLY A 100 -5.66 14.65 11.24
N ALA A 101 -6.01 14.79 9.96
CA ALA A 101 -7.38 15.09 9.52
C ALA A 101 -8.40 14.02 9.93
N ASP A 102 -7.95 12.78 10.12
CA ASP A 102 -8.77 11.65 10.57
C ASP A 102 -8.86 11.52 12.10
N GLY A 103 -8.29 12.48 12.85
CA GLY A 103 -8.22 12.45 14.31
C GLY A 103 -7.17 11.49 14.87
N GLY A 104 -6.41 10.80 14.02
CA GLY A 104 -5.30 9.93 14.45
C GLY A 104 -4.01 10.72 14.67
N LEU A 105 -3.11 10.19 15.50
CA LEU A 105 -1.78 10.80 15.69
C LEU A 105 -0.90 10.59 14.44
N VAL A 106 -0.28 11.67 13.99
CA VAL A 106 0.63 11.72 12.84
C VAL A 106 1.96 12.39 13.24
N LEU A 107 3.00 12.13 12.46
CA LEU A 107 4.30 12.78 12.62
C LEU A 107 4.16 14.29 12.35
N ASP A 108 4.67 15.12 13.26
CA ASP A 108 4.69 16.57 13.06
C ASP A 108 5.98 17.01 12.37
N ALA A 109 6.06 16.82 11.05
CA ALA A 109 7.28 17.09 10.29
C ALA A 109 7.70 18.57 10.28
N ASP A 110 6.81 19.51 10.61
CA ASP A 110 7.15 20.92 10.74
C ASP A 110 8.06 21.18 11.97
N ARG A 111 8.08 20.23 12.91
CA ARG A 111 8.84 20.30 14.18
C ARG A 111 9.87 19.18 14.33
N VAL A 112 9.97 18.29 13.35
CA VAL A 112 10.87 17.14 13.35
C VAL A 112 11.84 17.30 12.18
N GLY A 113 13.14 17.27 12.46
CA GLY A 113 14.16 17.40 11.42
C GLY A 113 14.24 16.16 10.52
N PHE A 114 14.85 16.33 9.35
CA PHE A 114 14.96 15.25 8.35
C PHE A 114 15.63 13.98 8.90
N ALA A 115 16.69 14.13 9.70
CA ALA A 115 17.40 12.99 10.28
C ALA A 115 16.54 12.17 11.25
N GLU A 116 15.68 12.84 12.03
CA GLU A 116 14.74 12.13 12.90
C GLU A 116 13.61 11.46 12.10
N VAL A 117 13.16 12.09 11.01
CA VAL A 117 12.21 11.44 10.09
C VAL A 117 12.81 10.18 9.48
N ASP A 118 14.03 10.26 8.95
CA ASP A 118 14.74 9.11 8.38
C ASP A 118 14.90 7.99 9.43
N THR A 119 15.26 8.34 10.67
CA THR A 119 15.34 7.37 11.78
C THR A 119 14.00 6.68 12.05
N VAL A 120 12.89 7.41 12.02
CA VAL A 120 11.54 6.84 12.21
C VAL A 120 11.20 5.89 11.06
N VAL A 121 11.52 6.26 9.82
CA VAL A 121 11.28 5.42 8.64
C VAL A 121 12.11 4.15 8.70
N ASP A 122 13.39 4.23 9.07
CA ASP A 122 14.29 3.09 9.20
C ASP A 122 13.83 2.11 10.29
N GLU A 123 13.42 2.61 11.46
CA GLU A 123 12.87 1.77 12.53
C GLU A 123 11.56 1.09 12.09
N LEU A 124 10.72 1.76 11.29
CA LEU A 124 9.51 1.18 10.73
C LEU A 124 9.80 0.14 9.64
N ALA A 125 10.71 0.43 8.71
CA ALA A 125 11.14 -0.49 7.67
C ALA A 125 11.65 -1.80 8.28
N THR A 126 12.49 -1.67 9.30
CA THR A 126 12.99 -2.82 10.09
C THR A 126 11.85 -3.58 10.77
N ALA A 127 10.92 -2.88 11.43
CA ALA A 127 9.81 -3.51 12.15
C ALA A 127 8.84 -4.29 11.25
N PHE A 128 8.68 -3.87 9.99
CA PHE A 128 7.80 -4.52 9.01
C PHE A 128 8.54 -5.46 8.06
N GLY A 129 9.88 -5.49 8.07
CA GLY A 129 10.67 -6.25 7.10
C GLY A 129 10.50 -5.76 5.66
N LEU A 130 10.31 -4.44 5.48
CA LEU A 130 10.06 -3.80 4.19
C LEU A 130 11.16 -2.78 3.89
N SER A 131 11.26 -2.36 2.62
CA SER A 131 12.20 -1.29 2.27
C SER A 131 11.77 0.07 2.83
N VAL A 132 12.77 0.92 3.08
CA VAL A 132 12.62 2.31 3.49
C VAL A 132 11.66 3.04 2.54
N GLY A 133 11.91 2.98 1.23
CA GLY A 133 11.08 3.64 0.23
C GLY A 133 9.63 3.15 0.20
N PHE A 134 9.36 1.88 0.51
CA PHE A 134 8.00 1.37 0.64
C PHE A 134 7.27 1.99 1.83
N ILE A 135 7.95 2.04 2.99
CA ILE A 135 7.40 2.68 4.20
C ILE A 135 7.19 4.17 4.00
N GLU A 136 8.15 4.90 3.42
CA GLU A 136 8.00 6.33 3.09
C GLU A 136 6.74 6.55 2.26
N TYR A 137 6.59 5.78 1.17
CA TYR A 137 5.41 5.87 0.32
C TYR A 137 4.12 5.61 1.10
N ARG A 138 4.09 4.59 1.97
CA ARG A 138 2.90 4.23 2.75
C ARG A 138 2.55 5.26 3.82
N LEU A 139 3.54 5.84 4.50
CA LEU A 139 3.31 6.92 5.45
C LEU A 139 2.66 8.12 4.78
N VAL A 140 3.13 8.50 3.60
CA VAL A 140 2.52 9.59 2.81
C VAL A 140 1.13 9.19 2.31
N ARG A 141 0.99 7.98 1.77
CA ARG A 141 -0.28 7.47 1.21
C ARG A 141 -1.39 7.44 2.26
N TYR A 142 -1.07 7.12 3.51
CA TYR A 142 -2.02 7.07 4.63
C TYR A 142 -2.13 8.40 5.39
N GLY A 143 -1.43 9.46 4.96
CA GLY A 143 -1.45 10.76 5.63
C GLY A 143 -0.81 10.74 7.03
N LEU A 144 0.10 9.81 7.28
CA LEU A 144 0.84 9.67 8.55
C LEU A 144 2.08 10.55 8.63
N ALA A 145 2.64 10.89 7.46
CA ALA A 145 3.72 11.84 7.29
C ALA A 145 3.44 12.70 6.04
N PRO A 146 3.91 13.95 6.00
CA PRO A 146 3.81 14.75 4.79
C PRO A 146 4.73 14.18 3.71
N ARG A 147 4.40 14.50 2.45
CA ARG A 147 5.28 14.18 1.33
C ARG A 147 6.56 15.01 1.47
N ALA A 148 7.70 14.35 1.69
CA ALA A 148 8.98 15.05 1.74
C ALA A 148 9.24 15.75 0.38
N SER A 149 9.36 17.07 0.39
CA SER A 149 10.04 17.82 -0.66
C SER A 149 11.53 17.77 -0.33
N ARG A 150 12.24 16.77 -0.87
CA ARG A 150 13.71 16.82 -0.92
C ARG A 150 14.15 17.86 -1.94
#